data_AF-A0A511NAR8-F1
#
_entry.id   AF-A0A511NAR8-F1
#
_cell.length_a   1.000
_cell.length_b   1.000
_cell.length_c   1.000
_cell.angle_alpha   90.00
_cell.angle_beta   90.00
_cell.angle_gamma   90.00
#
_symmetry.space_group_name_H-M   'P 1'
#
loop_
_entity.id
_entity.type
_entity.pdbx_description
1 polymer ?
#
loop_
_entity_poly.entity_id
_entity_poly.type
_entity_poly.pdbx_seq_one_letter_code
_entity_poly.pdbx_strand_id
1 'polypeptide(L)'
;MQVWQDEYDGIWTCLEGLPGGHNWMMVTLNSRQDQVQAILDGIPQGFKGNMHVLLLPEPTATPFERALELHRPRGVMVLSRNLQGGPGLELPEKHHESTSGLVYLEGGSYPAWTSALVSDGDTMPDLWASVCAKLDTPVVVCTPDRALQVWQHWWESTPLALQNLEC
;
A
#
# COMPACT_ATOMS: atom_id res chain seq x y z
N MET A 1 8.44 10.91 13.22
CA MET A 1 7.56 10.63 12.07
C MET A 1 7.31 11.93 11.33
N GLN A 2 7.71 12.00 10.06
CA GLN A 2 7.48 13.18 9.23
C GLN A 2 6.18 13.00 8.45
N VAL A 3 5.35 14.03 8.40
CA VAL A 3 4.12 14.07 7.61
C VAL A 3 4.27 15.16 6.56
N TRP A 4 3.94 14.85 5.30
CA TRP A 4 3.96 15.81 4.21
C TRP A 4 2.83 15.53 3.23
N GLN A 5 2.51 16.50 2.37
CA GLN A 5 1.53 16.36 1.30
C GLN A 5 2.26 16.46 -0.04
N ASP A 6 1.92 15.61 -1.00
CA ASP A 6 2.47 15.63 -2.35
C ASP A 6 1.64 16.49 -3.32
N GLU A 7 2.12 16.60 -4.56
CA GLU A 7 1.44 17.34 -5.62
C GLU A 7 0.09 16.75 -6.07
N TYR A 8 -0.26 15.53 -5.61
CA TYR A 8 -1.52 14.83 -5.90
C TYR A 8 -2.53 14.89 -4.75
N ASP A 9 -2.27 15.71 -3.72
CA ASP A 9 -3.06 15.79 -2.47
C ASP A 9 -2.98 14.54 -1.59
N GLY A 10 -2.02 13.65 -1.86
CA GLY A 10 -1.69 12.52 -1.01
C GLY A 10 -1.00 12.97 0.26
N ILE A 11 -1.53 12.57 1.42
CA ILE A 11 -0.86 12.76 2.71
C ILE A 11 0.06 11.56 2.95
N TRP A 12 1.32 11.85 3.15
CA TRP A 12 2.36 10.88 3.35
C TRP A 12 2.84 10.84 4.78
N THR A 13 3.22 9.65 5.21
CA THR A 13 4.14 9.50 6.32
C THR A 13 5.08 8.33 6.14
N CYS A 14 6.22 8.38 6.82
CA CYS A 14 7.21 7.31 6.83
C CYS A 14 7.60 7.00 8.28
N LEU A 15 7.50 5.72 8.64
CA LEU A 15 8.12 5.18 9.84
C LEU A 15 9.41 4.47 9.43
N GLU A 16 10.53 5.02 9.88
CA GLU A 16 11.86 4.45 9.70
C GLU A 16 12.13 3.46 10.84
N GLY A 17 12.45 2.23 10.48
CA GLY A 17 12.92 1.20 11.40
C GLY A 17 14.44 1.17 11.53
N LEU A 18 14.96 0.07 12.05
CA LEU A 18 16.38 -0.23 12.08
C LEU A 18 16.96 -0.38 10.66
N PRO A 19 18.26 -0.10 10.45
CA PRO A 19 18.91 -0.28 9.16
C PRO A 19 18.81 -1.71 8.61
N GLY A 20 18.72 -1.80 7.28
CA GLY A 20 18.52 -3.04 6.54
C GLY A 20 17.03 -3.39 6.39
N GLY A 21 16.73 -4.52 5.74
CA GLY A 21 15.36 -4.98 5.51
C GLY A 21 14.71 -4.40 4.25
N HIS A 22 13.39 -4.24 4.29
CA HIS A 22 12.56 -3.99 3.11
C HIS A 22 11.73 -2.72 3.26
N ASN A 23 11.42 -2.06 2.15
CA ASN A 23 10.40 -1.02 2.12
C ASN A 23 9.02 -1.67 2.07
N TRP A 24 8.11 -1.22 2.92
CA TRP A 24 6.70 -1.61 2.93
C TRP A 24 5.85 -0.39 2.65
N MET A 25 4.63 -0.61 2.17
CA MET A 25 3.69 0.48 1.94
C MET A 25 2.30 0.14 2.47
N MET A 26 1.64 1.11 3.11
CA MET A 26 0.19 1.08 3.34
C MET A 26 -0.47 2.16 2.49
N VAL A 27 -1.61 1.84 1.89
CA VAL A 27 -2.44 2.81 1.17
C VAL A 27 -3.88 2.74 1.67
N THR A 28 -4.47 3.90 1.92
CA THR A 28 -5.86 4.02 2.33
C THR A 28 -6.43 5.41 2.09
N LEU A 29 -7.69 5.64 2.48
CA LEU A 29 -8.30 6.97 2.43
C LEU A 29 -7.87 7.83 3.61
N ASN A 30 -7.72 9.14 3.41
CA ASN A 30 -7.39 10.11 4.46
C ASN A 30 -8.36 10.08 5.66
N SER A 31 -9.63 9.75 5.43
CA SER A 31 -10.64 9.52 6.47
C SER A 31 -10.29 8.42 7.47
N ARG A 32 -9.26 7.61 7.19
CA ARG A 32 -8.79 6.50 8.05
C ARG A 32 -7.47 6.82 8.76
N GLN A 33 -7.04 8.08 8.79
CA GLN A 33 -5.79 8.51 9.41
C GLN A 33 -5.61 7.98 10.85
N ASP A 34 -6.65 8.07 11.69
CA ASP A 34 -6.57 7.60 13.09
C ASP A 34 -6.34 6.09 13.18
N GLN A 35 -6.94 5.31 12.27
CA GLN A 35 -6.76 3.86 12.21
C GLN A 35 -5.33 3.51 11.79
N VAL A 36 -4.79 4.27 10.84
CA VAL A 36 -3.39 4.12 10.40
C VAL A 36 -2.43 4.47 11.53
N GLN A 37 -2.68 5.55 12.27
CA GLN A 37 -1.85 5.90 13.42
C GLN A 37 -1.82 4.77 14.44
N ALA A 38 -2.97 4.18 14.77
CA ALA A 38 -3.05 3.05 15.69
C ALA A 38 -2.26 1.82 15.20
N ILE A 39 -2.22 1.56 13.89
CA ILE A 39 -1.41 0.49 13.29
C ILE A 39 0.08 0.82 13.44
N LEU A 40 0.49 2.05 13.11
CA LEU A 40 1.89 2.48 13.21
C LEU A 40 2.41 2.42 14.65
N ASP A 41 1.59 2.80 15.64
CA ASP A 41 1.95 2.73 17.06
C ASP A 41 2.17 1.28 17.54
N GLY A 42 1.59 0.30 16.85
CA GLY A 42 1.75 -1.13 17.13
C GLY A 42 2.95 -1.79 16.43
N ILE A 43 3.66 -1.08 15.55
CA ILE A 43 4.85 -1.62 14.88
C ILE A 43 5.97 -1.81 15.90
N PRO A 44 6.59 -3.01 15.98
CA PRO A 44 7.62 -3.30 16.97
C PRO A 44 8.88 -2.47 16.74
N GLN A 45 9.54 -2.08 17.82
CA GLN A 45 10.81 -1.32 17.80
C GLN A 45 11.95 -2.05 17.07
N GLY A 46 11.85 -3.38 16.93
CA GLY A 46 12.81 -4.22 16.20
C GLY A 46 12.59 -4.28 14.68
N PHE A 47 11.59 -3.57 14.15
CA PHE A 47 11.33 -3.50 12.71
C PHE A 47 12.58 -3.03 11.94
N LYS A 48 12.92 -3.72 10.83
CA LYS A 48 14.00 -3.36 9.91
C LYS A 48 13.43 -2.94 8.57
N GLY A 49 13.76 -1.73 8.13
CA GLY A 49 13.33 -1.16 6.86
C GLY A 49 12.46 0.07 7.05
N ASN A 50 11.63 0.39 6.07
CA ASN A 50 10.76 1.56 6.09
C ASN A 50 9.30 1.15 5.89
N MET A 51 8.39 1.78 6.62
CA MET A 51 6.96 1.69 6.36
C MET A 51 6.49 3.03 5.81
N HIS A 52 6.25 3.06 4.51
CA HIS A 52 5.63 4.20 3.84
C HIS A 52 4.12 4.11 3.97
N VAL A 53 3.47 5.25 4.17
CA VAL A 53 2.02 5.33 4.25
C VAL A 53 1.57 6.44 3.31
N LEU A 54 0.63 6.10 2.45
CA LEU A 54 -0.04 7.04 1.55
C LEU A 54 -1.54 7.08 1.90
N LEU A 55 -2.02 8.26 2.27
CA LEU A 55 -3.44 8.53 2.47
C LEU A 55 -3.95 9.40 1.32
N LEU A 56 -4.90 8.89 0.56
CA LEU A 56 -5.50 9.61 -0.57
C LEU A 56 -6.90 10.13 -0.20
N PRO A 57 -7.35 11.27 -0.76
CA PRO A 57 -8.71 11.78 -0.54
C PRO A 57 -9.78 10.88 -1.17
N GLU A 58 -9.44 10.18 -2.25
CA GLU A 58 -10.31 9.29 -3.00
C GLU A 58 -9.49 8.12 -3.58
N PRO A 59 -10.12 7.00 -3.99
CA PRO A 59 -9.39 5.89 -4.60
C PRO A 59 -8.99 6.23 -6.04
N THR A 60 -7.83 6.87 -6.18
CA THR A 60 -7.19 7.20 -7.46
C THR A 60 -5.98 6.30 -7.73
N ALA A 61 -5.69 6.05 -9.01
CA ALA A 61 -4.62 5.14 -9.41
C ALA A 61 -3.30 5.86 -9.65
N THR A 62 -3.28 6.98 -10.38
CA THR A 62 -2.07 7.68 -10.81
C THR A 62 -1.15 8.08 -9.65
N PRO A 63 -1.65 8.68 -8.54
CA PRO A 63 -0.79 9.00 -7.40
C PRO A 63 -0.17 7.75 -6.78
N PHE A 64 -0.94 6.65 -6.73
CA PHE A 64 -0.50 5.39 -6.15
C PHE A 64 0.47 4.63 -7.08
N GLU A 65 0.25 4.64 -8.39
CA GLU A 65 1.21 4.13 -9.37
C GLU A 65 2.56 4.82 -9.20
N ARG A 66 2.55 6.15 -9.10
CA ARG A 66 3.76 6.94 -8.90
C ARG A 66 4.47 6.59 -7.59
N ALA A 67 3.71 6.41 -6.51
CA ALA A 67 4.21 5.97 -5.21
C ALA A 67 4.93 4.61 -5.29
N LEU A 68 4.34 3.63 -5.97
CA LEU A 68 4.92 2.30 -6.13
C LEU A 68 6.22 2.32 -6.95
N GLU A 69 6.27 3.10 -8.03
CA GLU A 69 7.48 3.26 -8.84
C GLU A 69 8.63 3.89 -8.06
N LEU A 70 8.32 4.89 -7.24
CA LEU A 70 9.31 5.65 -6.47
C LEU A 70 9.89 4.84 -5.32
N HIS A 71 9.02 4.19 -4.52
CA HIS A 71 9.44 3.53 -3.29
C HIS A 71 9.75 2.05 -3.46
N ARG A 72 9.26 1.44 -4.55
CA ARG A 72 9.40 0.01 -4.88
C ARG A 72 9.22 -0.89 -3.65
N PRO A 73 8.06 -0.83 -2.98
CA PRO A 73 7.85 -1.58 -1.77
C PRO A 73 7.90 -3.09 -2.07
N ARG A 74 8.40 -3.85 -1.10
CA ARG A 74 8.38 -5.31 -1.11
C ARG A 74 6.96 -5.87 -1.07
N GLY A 75 6.05 -5.15 -0.45
CA GLY A 75 4.64 -5.47 -0.38
C GLY A 75 3.81 -4.28 0.04
N VAL A 76 2.56 -4.27 -0.40
CA VAL A 76 1.57 -3.23 -0.13
C VAL A 76 0.44 -3.80 0.72
N MET A 77 0.04 -3.06 1.75
CA MET A 77 -1.24 -3.25 2.41
C MET A 77 -2.24 -2.19 1.95
N VAL A 78 -3.34 -2.65 1.37
CA VAL A 78 -4.51 -1.81 1.11
C VAL A 78 -5.46 -1.94 2.29
N LEU A 79 -5.74 -0.83 2.98
CA LEU A 79 -6.62 -0.82 4.15
C LEU A 79 -8.04 -0.47 3.72
N SER A 80 -8.82 -1.49 3.36
CA SER A 80 -10.22 -1.34 2.95
C SER A 80 -11.12 -2.38 3.64
N ARG A 81 -11.23 -3.56 3.04
CA ARG A 81 -12.00 -4.74 3.46
C ARG A 81 -11.12 -5.98 3.34
N ASN A 82 -11.55 -7.11 3.88
CA ASN A 82 -10.81 -8.35 3.73
C ASN A 82 -11.12 -9.00 2.38
N LEU A 83 -10.15 -9.00 1.45
CA LEU A 83 -10.30 -9.56 0.11
C LEU A 83 -9.14 -10.49 -0.23
N GLN A 84 -9.44 -11.60 -0.91
CA GLN A 84 -8.43 -12.57 -1.35
C GLN A 84 -8.00 -12.38 -2.82
N GLY A 85 -8.74 -11.58 -3.58
CA GLY A 85 -8.45 -11.28 -4.98
C GLY A 85 -9.57 -10.47 -5.61
N GLY A 86 -9.44 -10.17 -6.90
CA GLY A 86 -10.45 -9.43 -7.63
C GLY A 86 -10.29 -9.50 -9.14
N PRO A 87 -11.37 -9.25 -9.90
CA PRO A 87 -11.33 -9.19 -11.35
C PRO A 87 -10.56 -7.94 -11.81
N GLY A 88 -10.19 -7.91 -13.10
CA GLY A 88 -9.69 -6.70 -13.73
C GLY A 88 -10.74 -5.59 -13.78
N LEU A 89 -10.26 -4.36 -13.88
CA LEU A 89 -11.06 -3.15 -13.89
C LEU A 89 -10.84 -2.37 -15.18
N GLU A 90 -11.93 -1.81 -15.72
CA GLU A 90 -11.87 -0.80 -16.76
C GLU A 90 -12.41 0.50 -16.18
N LEU A 91 -11.55 1.51 -16.09
CA LEU A 91 -11.92 2.82 -15.56
C LEU A 91 -12.07 3.83 -16.69
N PRO A 92 -13.15 4.63 -16.71
CA PRO A 92 -13.30 5.69 -17.69
C PRO A 92 -12.22 6.75 -17.49
N GLU A 93 -11.70 7.27 -18.60
CA GLU A 93 -10.73 8.36 -18.56
C GLU A 93 -11.34 9.63 -17.97
N LYS A 94 -10.64 10.22 -17.00
CA LYS A 94 -11.06 11.45 -16.32
C LYS A 94 -9.85 12.31 -15.98
N HIS A 95 -9.98 13.61 -16.20
CA HIS A 95 -8.97 14.58 -15.73
C HIS A 95 -9.23 14.91 -14.26
N HIS A 96 -8.16 14.95 -13.48
CA HIS A 96 -8.14 15.38 -12.09
C HIS A 96 -7.24 16.61 -11.97
N GLU A 97 -7.67 17.57 -11.16
CA GLU A 97 -6.88 18.75 -10.79
C GLU A 97 -6.68 18.72 -9.28
N SER A 98 -5.43 18.73 -8.85
CA SER A 98 -5.05 18.75 -7.43
C SER A 98 -5.11 20.16 -6.84
N THR A 99 -5.02 20.29 -5.51
CA THR A 99 -4.92 21.60 -4.85
C THR A 99 -3.63 22.36 -5.19
N SER A 100 -2.61 21.66 -5.67
CA SER A 100 -1.36 22.27 -6.17
C SER A 100 -1.48 22.86 -7.58
N GLY A 101 -2.59 22.61 -8.28
CA GLY A 101 -2.80 22.97 -9.68
C GLY A 101 -2.23 21.95 -10.69
N LEU A 102 -1.69 20.81 -10.22
CA LEU A 102 -1.31 19.71 -11.11
C LEU A 102 -2.57 19.08 -11.71
N VAL A 103 -2.58 18.98 -13.05
CA VAL A 103 -3.61 18.27 -13.82
C VAL A 103 -3.06 16.93 -14.29
N TYR A 104 -3.77 15.84 -14.05
CA TYR A 104 -3.39 14.50 -14.46
C TYR A 104 -4.58 13.70 -14.99
N LEU A 105 -4.28 12.68 -15.79
CA LEU A 105 -5.25 11.75 -16.33
C LEU A 105 -5.35 10.52 -15.42
N GLU A 106 -6.58 10.15 -15.09
CA GLU A 106 -6.96 8.90 -14.45
C GLU A 106 -7.73 8.03 -15.45
N GLY A 107 -7.70 6.72 -15.25
CA GLY A 107 -8.47 5.76 -16.04
C GLY A 107 -7.61 4.73 -16.77
N GLY A 108 -8.28 3.89 -17.55
CA GLY A 108 -7.67 2.80 -18.32
C GLY A 108 -7.89 1.43 -17.71
N SER A 109 -7.18 0.45 -18.26
CA SER A 109 -7.34 -0.97 -17.96
C SER A 109 -6.39 -1.42 -16.86
N TYR A 110 -6.94 -2.12 -15.87
CA TYR A 110 -6.20 -2.69 -14.75
C TYR A 110 -6.43 -4.20 -14.68
N PRO A 111 -5.37 -5.01 -14.47
CA PRO A 111 -5.49 -6.45 -14.49
C PRO A 111 -6.22 -6.98 -13.26
N ALA A 112 -6.66 -8.23 -13.35
CA ALA A 112 -7.08 -8.99 -12.18
C ALA A 112 -5.92 -9.15 -11.20
N TRP A 113 -6.24 -9.32 -9.92
CA TRP A 113 -5.25 -9.39 -8.86
C TRP A 113 -5.56 -10.52 -7.88
N THR A 114 -4.54 -10.96 -7.15
CA THR A 114 -4.67 -11.97 -6.09
C THR A 114 -3.85 -11.51 -4.89
N SER A 115 -4.37 -11.75 -3.69
CA SER A 115 -3.67 -11.43 -2.45
C SER A 115 -2.37 -12.22 -2.35
N ALA A 116 -1.30 -11.56 -1.92
CA ALA A 116 0.01 -12.18 -1.69
C ALA A 116 0.01 -13.15 -0.50
N LEU A 117 -0.94 -13.01 0.41
CA LEU A 117 -1.19 -13.92 1.52
C LEU A 117 -2.53 -14.62 1.35
N VAL A 118 -2.60 -15.87 1.81
CA VAL A 118 -3.85 -16.62 1.91
C VAL A 118 -4.78 -15.89 2.88
N SER A 119 -5.98 -15.56 2.41
CA SER A 119 -7.04 -14.93 3.19
C SER A 119 -8.36 -15.63 2.88
N ASP A 120 -9.25 -15.63 3.86
CA ASP A 120 -10.64 -16.09 3.75
C ASP A 120 -11.59 -15.00 3.22
N GLY A 121 -11.05 -13.91 2.69
CA GLY A 121 -11.81 -12.76 2.18
C GLY A 121 -12.57 -13.02 0.88
N ASP A 122 -13.43 -12.09 0.51
CA ASP A 122 -14.20 -12.18 -0.74
C ASP A 122 -13.32 -11.94 -1.98
N THR A 123 -13.84 -12.31 -3.15
CA THR A 123 -13.30 -11.86 -4.44
C THR A 123 -14.09 -10.67 -4.94
N MET A 124 -13.50 -9.48 -4.90
CA MET A 124 -14.16 -8.24 -5.30
C MET A 124 -13.18 -7.27 -5.98
N PRO A 125 -13.69 -6.34 -6.81
CA PRO A 125 -12.82 -5.33 -7.40
C PRO A 125 -12.26 -4.37 -6.35
N ASP A 126 -10.97 -4.05 -6.48
CA ASP A 126 -10.24 -3.08 -5.67
C ASP A 126 -9.17 -2.42 -6.55
N LEU A 127 -9.25 -1.09 -6.69
CA LEU A 127 -8.41 -0.34 -7.64
C LEU A 127 -6.93 -0.42 -7.25
N TRP A 128 -6.60 -0.12 -5.99
CA TRP A 128 -5.21 -0.12 -5.54
C TRP A 128 -4.60 -1.51 -5.61
N ALA A 129 -5.36 -2.56 -5.32
CA ALA A 129 -4.86 -3.92 -5.52
C ALA A 129 -4.60 -4.26 -7.00
N SER A 130 -5.44 -3.74 -7.90
CA SER A 130 -5.24 -3.91 -9.35
C SER A 130 -4.05 -3.09 -9.87
N VAL A 131 -3.79 -1.91 -9.30
CA VAL A 131 -2.58 -1.10 -9.53
C VAL A 131 -1.32 -1.87 -9.11
N CYS A 132 -1.34 -2.51 -7.93
CA CYS A 132 -0.23 -3.36 -7.49
C CYS A 132 0.03 -4.50 -8.48
N ALA A 133 -1.03 -5.18 -8.96
CA ALA A 133 -0.90 -6.24 -9.95
C ALA A 133 -0.34 -5.74 -11.29
N LYS A 134 -0.74 -4.54 -11.74
CA LYS A 134 -0.18 -3.89 -12.95
C LYS A 134 1.33 -3.67 -12.85
N LEU A 135 1.84 -3.37 -11.66
CA LEU A 135 3.25 -3.08 -11.39
C LEU A 135 4.00 -4.27 -10.77
N ASP A 136 3.44 -5.48 -10.83
CA ASP A 136 4.02 -6.71 -10.27
C ASP A 136 4.46 -6.57 -8.80
N THR A 137 3.69 -5.78 -8.03
CA THR A 137 3.93 -5.53 -6.61
C THR A 137 3.01 -6.42 -5.78
N PRO A 138 3.54 -7.23 -4.85
CA PRO A 138 2.70 -8.02 -3.95
C PRO A 138 1.75 -7.15 -3.13
N VAL A 139 0.49 -7.56 -3.00
CA VAL A 139 -0.54 -6.80 -2.28
C VAL A 139 -1.36 -7.68 -1.36
N VAL A 140 -1.75 -7.14 -0.20
CA VAL A 140 -2.77 -7.72 0.67
C VAL A 140 -3.82 -6.65 0.93
N VAL A 141 -5.09 -7.02 0.78
CA VAL A 141 -6.23 -6.14 1.03
C VAL A 141 -6.94 -6.61 2.29
N CYS A 142 -6.89 -5.80 3.34
CA CYS A 142 -7.42 -6.16 4.65
C CYS A 142 -8.15 -5.01 5.31
N THR A 143 -8.90 -5.32 6.35
CA THR A 143 -9.50 -4.30 7.21
C THR A 143 -8.44 -3.68 8.13
N PRO A 144 -8.57 -2.39 8.51
CA PRO A 144 -7.59 -1.75 9.38
C PRO A 144 -7.34 -2.47 10.71
N ASP A 145 -8.36 -3.10 11.30
CA ASP A 145 -8.27 -3.86 12.55
C ASP A 145 -7.38 -5.11 12.44
N ARG A 146 -7.22 -5.68 11.23
CA ARG A 146 -6.37 -6.85 10.97
C ARG A 146 -4.98 -6.48 10.45
N ALA A 147 -4.81 -5.24 9.99
CA ALA A 147 -3.63 -4.81 9.24
C ALA A 147 -2.31 -5.04 9.96
N LEU A 148 -2.22 -4.71 11.26
CA LEU A 148 -1.00 -4.90 12.03
C LEU A 148 -0.60 -6.39 12.09
N GLN A 149 -1.55 -7.26 12.43
CA GLN A 149 -1.31 -8.71 12.52
C GLN A 149 -0.90 -9.30 11.17
N VAL A 150 -1.61 -8.91 10.11
CA VAL A 150 -1.35 -9.37 8.73
C VAL A 150 0.04 -8.93 8.28
N TRP A 151 0.39 -7.66 8.50
CA TRP A 151 1.70 -7.14 8.15
C TRP A 151 2.82 -7.83 8.93
N GLN A 152 2.67 -8.01 10.24
CA GLN A 152 3.67 -8.68 11.07
C GLN A 152 3.93 -10.10 10.56
N HIS A 153 2.87 -10.86 10.28
CA HIS A 153 3.00 -12.20 9.71
C HIS A 153 3.72 -12.19 8.35
N TRP A 154 3.40 -11.21 7.49
CA TRP A 154 4.06 -11.08 6.20
C TRP A 154 5.54 -10.72 6.33
N TRP A 155 5.85 -9.79 7.22
CA TRP A 155 7.19 -9.32 7.49
C TRP A 155 8.06 -10.44 8.06
N GLU A 156 7.56 -11.21 9.02
CA GLU A 156 8.26 -12.33 9.65
C GLU A 156 8.52 -13.48 8.67
N SER A 157 7.61 -13.69 7.71
CA SER A 157 7.77 -14.72 6.67
C SER A 157 8.62 -14.27 5.47
N THR A 158 8.96 -13.00 5.37
CA THR A 158 9.75 -12.46 4.26
C THR A 158 11.25 -12.51 4.58
N PRO A 159 12.06 -13.28 3.83
CA PRO A 159 13.50 -13.36 4.09
C PRO A 159 14.15 -11.98 4.01
N LEU A 160 14.96 -11.64 5.02
CA LEU A 160 15.85 -10.48 4.95
C LEU A 160 17.07 -10.89 4.12
N ALA A 161 17.59 -10.00 3.28
CA ALA A 161 18.71 -10.26 2.36
C ALA A 161 20.06 -10.64 3.03
N LEU A 162 20.07 -10.97 4.33
CA LEU A 162 21.22 -11.44 5.10
C LEU A 162 21.02 -12.83 5.74
N GLN A 163 19.91 -13.55 5.49
CA GLN A 163 19.75 -14.93 6.01
C GLN A 163 20.44 -16.02 5.16
N ASN A 164 21.12 -15.66 4.06
CA ASN A 164 21.84 -16.63 3.22
C ASN A 164 23.37 -16.63 3.45
N LEU A 165 23.84 -16.18 4.62
CA LEU A 165 25.25 -16.27 5.02
C LEU A 165 25.43 -17.15 6.26
N GLU A 166 24.75 -18.30 6.32
CA GLU A 166 25.14 -19.41 7.18
C GLU A 166 25.07 -20.72 6.39
N CYS A 167 26.21 -21.09 5.81
CA CYS A 167 26.89 -22.40 5.80
C CYS A 167 27.87 -22.50 4.62
#